data_AF-A0A2E9AK90-F1
#
_entry.id   AF-A0A2E9AK90-F1
#
_cell.length_a   1.000
_cell.length_b   1.000
_cell.length_c   1.000
_cell.angle_alpha   90.00
_cell.angle_beta   90.00
_cell.angle_gamma   90.00
#
_symmetry.space_group_name_H-M   'P 1'
#
loop_
_entity.id
_entity.type
_entity.pdbx_description
1 polymer ?
#
loop_
_entity_poly.entity_id
_entity_poly.type
_entity_poly.pdbx_seq_one_letter_code
_entity_poly.pdbx_strand_id
1 'polypeptide(L)'
;MKPVGSRRVSTSKTFVLTWLLPTFIAIVISGSFLFWQWTVPTTESDEQSLTSPSAADKRDSKRDVVDFYAASESSVAAQSDPARTRQFSAAHVNLQASREADTIKIELEIDSGWHINANPASFDFLIPTEIEVLAGRRMLSTKFAYPSGDELDVGLEEPIRVYSGDVDLTTTLEEAASGYKHTVQAVVQACNDSGLCLPPSTITTSIPDTMDSSLP
;
A
#
# COMPACT_ATOMS: atom_id res chain seq x y z
N MET A 1 -18.55 -27.59 -59.96
CA MET A 1 -19.93 -28.04 -59.65
C MET A 1 -19.94 -28.64 -58.24
N LYS A 2 -20.96 -28.30 -57.44
CA LYS A 2 -21.25 -28.68 -56.03
C LYS A 2 -21.53 -30.20 -55.86
N PRO A 3 -21.45 -30.77 -54.64
CA PRO A 3 -22.47 -30.63 -53.57
C PRO A 3 -21.84 -30.24 -52.21
N VAL A 4 -22.31 -29.28 -51.41
CA VAL A 4 -23.57 -29.14 -50.64
C VAL A 4 -24.02 -30.44 -49.96
N GLY A 5 -23.59 -30.60 -48.70
CA GLY A 5 -24.13 -31.58 -47.75
C GLY A 5 -24.64 -30.86 -46.50
N SER A 6 -25.89 -31.13 -46.15
CA SER A 6 -26.75 -30.38 -45.24
C SER A 6 -26.66 -30.81 -43.77
N ARG A 7 -27.01 -29.85 -42.90
CA ARG A 7 -27.31 -29.93 -41.45
C ARG A 7 -27.81 -31.29 -40.93
N ARG A 8 -27.42 -31.61 -39.69
CA ARG A 8 -28.39 -32.11 -38.70
C ARG A 8 -28.12 -31.50 -37.32
N VAL A 9 -29.16 -30.83 -36.82
CA VAL A 9 -29.34 -30.37 -35.44
C VAL A 9 -29.59 -31.61 -34.58
N SER A 10 -28.93 -31.73 -33.42
CA SER A 10 -29.29 -32.69 -32.39
C SER A 10 -29.63 -31.95 -31.11
N THR A 11 -30.92 -31.85 -30.85
CA THR A 11 -31.55 -31.35 -29.64
C THR A 11 -31.57 -32.41 -28.53
N SER A 12 -31.71 -31.90 -27.31
CA SER A 12 -32.27 -32.54 -26.12
C SER A 12 -31.35 -33.49 -25.32
N LYS A 13 -31.18 -33.18 -24.04
CA LYS A 13 -32.10 -33.67 -23.01
C LYS A 13 -31.85 -32.96 -21.67
N THR A 14 -32.84 -32.17 -21.30
CA THR A 14 -33.17 -31.74 -19.95
C THR A 14 -33.31 -32.96 -19.05
N PHE A 15 -32.63 -32.99 -17.91
CA PHE A 15 -32.96 -33.88 -16.79
C PHE A 15 -33.25 -33.01 -15.56
N VAL A 16 -34.54 -32.85 -15.30
CA VAL A 16 -35.13 -32.37 -14.04
C VAL A 16 -35.52 -33.62 -13.25
N LEU A 17 -35.26 -33.63 -11.93
CA LEU A 17 -35.79 -34.46 -10.82
C LEU A 17 -34.61 -34.87 -9.91
N THR A 18 -34.61 -34.78 -8.58
CA THR A 18 -35.66 -34.64 -7.56
C THR A 18 -35.01 -34.16 -6.27
N TRP A 19 -35.71 -33.30 -5.53
CA TRP A 19 -35.39 -32.89 -4.17
C TRP A 19 -35.54 -34.05 -3.18
N LEU A 20 -34.49 -34.35 -2.41
CA LEU A 20 -34.61 -35.06 -1.14
C LEU A 20 -34.03 -34.17 -0.04
N LEU A 21 -34.93 -33.60 0.76
CA LEU A 21 -34.63 -32.97 2.05
C LEU A 21 -34.39 -34.08 3.08
N PRO A 22 -33.20 -34.21 3.70
CA PRO A 22 -33.08 -34.91 4.95
C PRO A 22 -33.45 -33.97 6.10
N THR A 23 -34.37 -34.48 6.91
CA THR A 23 -34.90 -33.97 8.17
C THR A 23 -33.82 -33.54 9.16
N PHE A 24 -34.12 -32.46 9.88
CA PHE A 24 -33.43 -31.92 11.06
C PHE A 24 -33.00 -32.99 12.07
N ILE A 25 -31.76 -32.92 12.53
CA ILE A 25 -31.36 -33.36 13.88
C ILE A 25 -30.57 -32.22 14.52
N ALA A 26 -31.21 -31.49 15.43
CA ALA A 26 -30.53 -30.56 16.31
C ALA A 26 -29.88 -31.36 17.46
N ILE A 27 -28.55 -31.46 17.45
CA ILE A 27 -27.78 -31.98 18.58
C ILE A 27 -27.43 -30.80 19.48
N VAL A 28 -28.05 -30.76 20.66
CA VAL A 28 -27.64 -29.89 21.76
C VAL A 28 -26.35 -30.48 22.34
N ILE A 29 -25.21 -29.88 22.01
CA ILE A 29 -23.95 -30.20 22.69
C ILE A 29 -23.98 -29.47 24.02
N SER A 30 -24.32 -30.20 25.08
CA SER A 30 -24.07 -29.79 26.45
C SER A 30 -22.56 -29.60 26.65
N GLY A 31 -22.14 -28.33 26.76
CA GLY A 31 -20.77 -27.96 27.09
C GLY A 31 -20.41 -28.34 28.52
N SER A 32 -19.89 -29.55 28.70
CA SER A 32 -19.11 -29.92 29.88
C SER A 32 -17.65 -29.63 29.60
N PHE A 33 -17.20 -28.40 29.85
CA PHE A 33 -15.77 -28.11 29.94
C PHE A 33 -15.27 -28.47 31.34
N LEU A 34 -14.51 -29.55 31.36
CA LEU A 34 -13.60 -29.92 32.43
C LEU A 34 -12.57 -28.79 32.59
N PHE A 35 -12.70 -28.01 33.67
CA PHE A 35 -11.64 -27.14 34.16
C PHE A 35 -10.53 -28.02 34.74
N TRP A 36 -9.48 -28.24 33.96
CA TRP A 36 -8.21 -28.70 34.51
C TRP A 36 -7.51 -27.53 35.22
N GLN A 37 -7.03 -27.88 36.40
CA GLN A 37 -6.45 -27.03 37.43
C GLN A 37 -5.24 -26.25 36.91
N TRP A 38 -5.29 -24.92 37.01
CA TRP A 38 -4.08 -24.13 37.17
C TRP A 38 -4.04 -23.62 38.60
N THR A 39 -3.06 -24.11 39.34
CA THR A 39 -2.78 -23.77 40.74
C THR A 39 -2.30 -22.33 40.80
N VAL A 40 -3.11 -21.48 41.42
CA VAL A 40 -2.70 -20.14 41.86
C VAL A 40 -1.64 -20.32 42.95
N PRO A 41 -0.49 -19.65 42.89
CA PRO A 41 0.44 -19.65 44.01
C PRO A 41 -0.19 -18.86 45.16
N THR A 42 -0.57 -19.55 46.23
CA THR A 42 -0.86 -18.95 47.52
C THR A 42 0.44 -18.42 48.09
N THR A 43 0.58 -17.11 48.17
CA THR A 43 1.69 -16.49 48.89
C THR A 43 1.36 -16.57 50.37
N GLU A 44 2.05 -17.48 51.05
CA GLU A 44 2.08 -17.65 52.50
C GLU A 44 2.48 -16.34 53.19
N SER A 45 1.70 -15.96 54.18
CA SER A 45 1.99 -14.93 55.15
C SER A 45 2.99 -15.47 56.18
N ASP A 46 4.21 -14.96 56.16
CA ASP A 46 5.13 -15.03 57.30
C ASP A 46 5.15 -13.69 58.03
N GLU A 47 4.62 -13.75 59.25
CA GLU A 47 4.67 -12.73 60.27
C GLU A 47 5.98 -12.92 61.07
N GLN A 48 6.79 -11.87 61.24
CA GLN A 48 7.30 -11.44 62.56
C GLN A 48 8.39 -10.36 62.52
N SER A 49 8.16 -9.35 63.38
CA SER A 49 9.11 -8.76 64.33
C SER A 49 9.54 -7.30 64.10
N LEU A 50 8.93 -6.41 64.91
CA LEU A 50 9.54 -5.39 65.81
C LEU A 50 10.69 -4.53 65.21
N THR A 51 10.69 -3.19 65.19
CA THR A 51 10.18 -2.15 66.09
C THR A 51 10.46 -0.78 65.43
N SER A 52 9.57 0.21 65.61
CA SER A 52 9.78 1.62 65.26
C SER A 52 10.94 2.25 66.06
N PRO A 53 11.52 3.39 65.62
CA PRO A 53 10.88 4.68 65.90
C PRO A 53 10.93 5.71 64.76
N SER A 54 9.82 6.45 64.64
CA SER A 54 9.74 7.90 64.45
C SER A 54 10.79 8.59 63.58
N ALA A 55 10.39 9.03 62.38
CA ALA A 55 10.55 10.43 61.96
C ALA A 55 9.64 10.72 60.77
N ALA A 56 8.93 11.84 60.85
CA ALA A 56 8.13 12.38 59.78
C ALA A 56 8.97 12.65 58.52
N ASP A 57 8.50 12.19 57.37
CA ASP A 57 8.83 12.84 56.10
C ASP A 57 7.61 12.81 55.18
N LYS A 58 7.03 14.00 55.03
CA LYS A 58 5.80 14.28 54.30
C LYS A 58 6.17 14.40 52.83
N ARG A 59 6.32 13.28 52.11
CA ARG A 59 6.54 13.31 50.66
C ARG A 59 5.23 13.16 49.90
N ASP A 60 4.87 14.28 49.29
CA ASP A 60 3.73 14.59 48.45
C ASP A 60 3.54 13.54 47.34
N SER A 61 2.47 12.75 47.45
CA SER A 61 2.04 11.79 46.42
C SER A 61 1.23 12.52 45.35
N LYS A 62 1.89 13.39 44.61
CA LYS A 62 1.33 14.02 43.41
C LYS A 62 2.45 14.34 42.42
N ARG A 63 3.05 13.29 41.84
CA ARG A 63 3.72 13.45 40.55
C ARG A 63 2.66 13.33 39.48
N ASP A 64 2.58 14.42 38.74
CA ASP A 64 1.50 14.80 37.85
C ASP A 64 1.53 13.89 36.62
N VAL A 65 0.40 13.22 36.34
CA VAL A 65 0.16 12.57 35.04
C VAL A 65 0.22 13.57 33.88
N VAL A 66 0.22 14.86 34.20
CA VAL A 66 0.28 16.01 33.30
C VAL A 66 1.69 16.22 32.74
N ASP A 67 2.74 15.76 33.42
CA ASP A 67 4.12 15.86 32.91
C ASP A 67 4.38 14.94 31.70
N PHE A 68 3.62 13.84 31.57
CA PHE A 68 3.74 12.94 30.42
C PHE A 68 3.09 13.53 29.15
N TYR A 69 2.07 14.37 29.31
CA TYR A 69 1.39 15.07 28.20
C TYR A 69 2.10 16.37 27.81
N ALA A 70 2.78 17.06 28.73
CA ALA A 70 3.50 18.29 28.41
C ALA A 70 4.81 18.02 27.64
N ALA A 71 5.41 16.84 27.81
CA ALA A 71 6.62 16.45 27.08
C ALA A 71 6.36 16.05 25.62
N SER A 72 5.11 15.73 25.25
CA SER A 72 4.77 15.35 23.87
C SER A 72 4.50 16.56 22.96
N GLU A 73 4.20 17.73 23.52
CA GLU A 73 3.89 18.93 22.73
C GLU A 73 5.12 19.73 22.28
N SER A 74 6.30 19.52 22.90
CA SER A 74 7.51 20.32 22.63
C SER A 74 8.50 19.72 21.62
N SER A 75 8.11 18.71 20.83
CA SER A 75 8.94 18.19 19.73
C SER A 75 8.23 18.07 18.37
N VAL A 76 7.12 18.80 18.18
CA VAL A 76 6.52 19.00 16.85
C VAL A 76 7.18 20.20 16.15
N ALA A 77 8.51 20.25 16.17
CA ALA A 77 9.29 20.96 15.18
C ALA A 77 9.92 19.86 14.33
N ALA A 78 9.31 19.59 13.19
CA ALA A 78 9.71 18.56 12.23
C ALA A 78 11.15 18.81 11.74
N GLN A 79 12.11 18.27 12.46
CA GLN A 79 13.37 17.85 11.87
C GLN A 79 13.19 16.37 11.55
N SER A 80 12.93 16.07 10.29
CA SER A 80 12.88 14.70 9.82
C SER A 80 14.24 14.06 10.09
N ASP A 81 14.29 13.09 11.00
CA ASP A 81 15.44 12.21 11.12
C ASP A 81 15.64 11.54 9.74
N PRO A 82 16.77 11.77 9.05
CA PRO A 82 17.01 11.21 7.73
C PRO A 82 16.91 9.69 7.71
N ALA A 83 17.19 9.01 8.83
CA ALA A 83 17.03 7.56 8.93
C ALA A 83 15.54 7.16 8.90
N ARG A 84 14.66 7.94 9.52
CA ARG A 84 13.22 7.69 9.54
C ARG A 84 12.58 7.98 8.18
N THR A 85 13.05 8.98 7.45
CA THR A 85 12.54 9.29 6.10
C THR A 85 12.82 8.17 5.10
N ARG A 86 13.95 7.45 5.23
CA ARG A 86 14.29 6.30 4.36
C ARG A 86 13.36 5.08 4.50
N GLN A 87 12.42 5.12 5.44
CA GLN A 87 11.44 4.04 5.65
C GLN A 87 10.19 4.16 4.77
N PHE A 88 10.12 5.16 3.89
CA PHE A 88 8.99 5.36 2.97
C PHE A 88 9.40 5.12 1.52
N SER A 89 8.48 4.60 0.71
CA SER A 89 8.73 4.39 -0.73
C SER A 89 9.13 5.67 -1.46
N ALA A 90 8.54 6.82 -1.07
CA ALA A 90 8.88 8.13 -1.63
C ALA A 90 10.34 8.58 -1.42
N ALA A 91 11.10 7.92 -0.54
CA ALA A 91 12.50 8.24 -0.33
C ALA A 91 13.46 7.58 -1.33
N HIS A 92 12.96 6.63 -2.14
CA HIS A 92 13.77 5.81 -3.07
C HIS A 92 13.32 5.92 -4.52
N VAL A 93 12.36 6.81 -4.80
CA VAL A 93 11.84 7.07 -6.15
C VAL A 93 11.69 8.57 -6.31
N ASN A 94 12.34 9.12 -7.34
CA ASN A 94 12.18 10.50 -7.76
C ASN A 94 11.23 10.56 -8.96
N LEU A 95 10.36 11.56 -8.99
CA LEU A 95 9.37 11.77 -10.05
C LEU A 95 9.59 13.14 -10.67
N GLN A 96 9.89 13.15 -11.97
CA GLN A 96 9.95 14.34 -12.79
C GLN A 96 8.90 14.28 -13.89
N ALA A 97 8.44 15.45 -14.32
CA ALA A 97 7.51 15.56 -15.42
C ALA A 97 7.77 16.83 -16.22
N SER A 98 7.70 16.71 -17.53
CA SER A 98 7.78 17.82 -18.47
C SER A 98 6.62 17.74 -19.46
N ARG A 99 6.34 18.86 -20.12
CA ARG A 99 5.29 18.93 -21.12
C ARG A 99 5.78 19.65 -22.36
N GLU A 100 5.45 19.08 -23.51
CA GLU A 100 5.69 19.66 -24.82
C GLU A 100 4.37 19.56 -25.60
N ALA A 101 3.77 20.70 -25.91
CA ALA A 101 2.42 20.79 -26.49
C ALA A 101 1.36 20.01 -25.69
N ASP A 102 0.79 18.95 -26.26
CA ASP A 102 -0.21 18.07 -25.63
C ASP A 102 0.40 16.83 -24.99
N THR A 103 1.72 16.64 -25.11
CA THR A 103 2.41 15.45 -24.63
C THR A 103 3.08 15.74 -23.29
N ILE A 104 2.80 14.88 -22.30
CA ILE A 104 3.48 14.88 -21.01
C ILE A 104 4.49 13.73 -21.03
N LYS A 105 5.74 14.04 -20.68
CA LYS A 105 6.81 13.07 -20.40
C LYS A 105 6.96 12.96 -18.90
N ILE A 106 7.06 11.74 -18.40
CA ILE A 106 7.22 11.40 -16.99
C ILE A 106 8.44 10.52 -16.86
N GLU A 107 9.28 10.85 -15.91
CA GLU A 107 10.55 10.18 -15.64
C GLU A 107 10.52 9.77 -14.17
N LEU A 108 10.60 8.46 -13.91
CA LEU A 108 10.84 7.91 -12.58
C LEU A 108 12.30 7.48 -12.49
N GLU A 109 13.00 7.95 -11.48
CA GLU A 109 14.36 7.50 -11.15
C GLU A 109 14.29 6.72 -9.84
N ILE A 110 14.66 5.44 -9.88
CA ILE A 110 14.58 4.50 -8.75
C ILE A 110 15.99 4.25 -8.23
N ASP A 111 16.19 4.45 -6.93
CA ASP A 111 17.49 4.29 -6.27
C ASP A 111 18.07 2.89 -6.52
N SER A 112 19.39 2.82 -6.68
CA SER A 112 20.11 1.54 -6.84
C SER A 112 19.83 0.60 -5.67
N GLY A 113 19.54 -0.67 -5.98
CA GLY A 113 19.18 -1.71 -5.01
C GLY A 113 17.70 -1.67 -4.57
N TRP A 114 16.89 -0.84 -5.23
CA TRP A 114 15.45 -0.78 -5.09
C TRP A 114 14.75 -1.04 -6.43
N HIS A 115 13.49 -1.45 -6.33
CA HIS A 115 12.58 -1.63 -7.45
C HIS A 115 11.14 -1.28 -7.05
N ILE A 116 10.30 -1.00 -8.05
CA ILE A 116 8.85 -0.84 -7.89
C ILE A 116 8.13 -1.83 -8.81
N ASN A 117 6.91 -2.26 -8.46
CA ASN A 117 6.18 -3.21 -9.30
C ASN A 117 5.76 -2.56 -10.63
N ALA A 118 5.83 -3.34 -11.71
CA ALA A 118 5.35 -2.92 -13.03
C ALA A 118 3.83 -2.71 -13.05
N ASN A 119 3.33 -2.13 -14.15
CA ASN A 119 1.89 -1.96 -14.40
C ASN A 119 1.55 -2.47 -15.80
N PRO A 120 0.71 -3.52 -15.95
CA PRO A 120 0.02 -4.24 -14.87
C PRO A 120 0.99 -5.00 -13.96
N ALA A 121 0.60 -5.17 -12.69
CA ALA A 121 1.36 -6.00 -11.76
C ALA A 121 1.22 -7.49 -12.11
N SER A 122 2.25 -8.28 -11.83
CA SER A 122 2.24 -9.73 -12.11
C SER A 122 1.21 -10.51 -11.29
N PHE A 123 0.86 -10.03 -10.09
CA PHE A 123 -0.10 -10.66 -9.18
C PHE A 123 -0.98 -9.63 -8.48
N ASP A 124 -2.22 -10.00 -8.14
CA ASP A 124 -3.24 -9.09 -7.57
C ASP A 124 -2.87 -8.50 -6.19
N PHE A 125 -1.98 -9.15 -5.44
CA PHE A 125 -1.52 -8.66 -4.14
C PHE A 125 -0.36 -7.66 -4.25
N LEU A 126 0.23 -7.50 -5.43
CA LEU A 126 1.26 -6.52 -5.68
C LEU A 126 0.62 -5.18 -5.99
N ILE A 127 1.22 -4.10 -5.47
CA ILE A 127 0.74 -2.74 -5.69
C ILE A 127 1.40 -2.21 -6.97
N PRO A 128 0.65 -2.03 -8.07
CA PRO A 128 1.22 -1.57 -9.34
C PRO A 128 1.69 -0.13 -9.23
N THR A 129 2.67 0.23 -10.05
CA THR A 129 3.01 1.64 -10.28
C THR A 129 1.92 2.31 -11.09
N GLU A 130 1.20 3.27 -10.50
CA GLU A 130 0.11 3.99 -11.15
C GLU A 130 0.42 5.48 -11.26
N ILE A 131 0.27 6.02 -12.47
CA ILE A 131 0.47 7.44 -12.77
C ILE A 131 -0.87 8.11 -13.04
N GLU A 132 -1.08 9.26 -12.41
CA GLU A 132 -2.22 10.15 -12.64
C GLU A 132 -1.74 11.56 -13.00
N VAL A 133 -2.49 12.24 -13.88
CA VAL A 133 -2.28 13.66 -14.18
C VAL A 133 -3.49 14.46 -13.68
N LEU A 134 -3.23 15.55 -12.97
CA LEU A 134 -4.28 16.44 -12.48
C LEU A 134 -4.12 17.84 -13.07
N ALA A 135 -5.25 18.46 -13.39
CA ALA A 135 -5.37 19.90 -13.62
C ALA A 135 -6.03 20.55 -12.38
N GLY A 136 -5.22 21.22 -11.55
CA GLY A 136 -5.67 21.66 -10.23
C GLY A 136 -6.05 20.47 -9.33
N ARG A 137 -7.35 20.25 -9.09
CA ARG A 137 -7.87 19.10 -8.31
C ARG A 137 -8.59 18.05 -9.16
N ARG A 138 -8.67 18.26 -10.48
CA ARG A 138 -9.39 17.37 -11.40
C ARG A 138 -8.40 16.38 -12.01
N MET A 139 -8.64 15.09 -11.83
CA MET A 139 -7.92 14.05 -12.55
C MET A 139 -8.28 14.09 -14.04
N LEU A 140 -7.27 14.05 -14.90
CA LEU A 140 -7.40 14.01 -16.35
C LEU A 140 -7.45 12.57 -16.85
N SER A 141 -8.27 12.32 -17.86
CA SER A 141 -8.24 11.05 -18.58
C SER A 141 -6.93 10.98 -19.38
N THR A 142 -6.09 10.01 -19.04
CA THR A 142 -4.78 9.80 -19.66
C THR A 142 -4.60 8.33 -19.99
N LYS A 143 -3.81 8.05 -21.03
CA LYS A 143 -3.45 6.69 -21.45
C LYS A 143 -1.94 6.61 -21.50
N PHE A 144 -1.38 5.94 -20.50
CA PHE A 144 0.04 5.68 -20.42
C PHE A 144 0.42 4.42 -21.16
N ALA A 145 1.48 4.50 -21.96
CA ALA A 145 2.18 3.33 -22.45
C ALA A 145 3.22 2.92 -21.40
N TYR A 146 2.83 2.03 -20.48
CA TYR A 146 3.75 1.49 -19.47
C TYR A 146 4.80 0.58 -20.14
N PRO A 147 6.10 0.74 -19.80
CA PRO A 147 7.11 -0.22 -20.21
C PRO A 147 6.80 -1.62 -19.70
N SER A 148 7.39 -2.63 -20.33
CA SER A 148 7.18 -4.02 -19.93
C SER A 148 7.71 -4.33 -18.52
N GLY A 149 8.80 -3.68 -18.10
CA GLY A 149 9.51 -4.03 -16.86
C GLY A 149 10.34 -5.31 -17.00
N ASP A 150 11.25 -5.49 -16.05
CA ASP A 150 12.18 -6.61 -15.99
C ASP A 150 11.63 -7.74 -15.11
N GLU A 151 11.99 -8.98 -15.44
CA GLU A 151 11.62 -10.14 -14.63
C GLU A 151 12.54 -10.24 -13.41
N LEU A 152 11.94 -10.39 -12.24
CA LEU A 152 12.61 -10.61 -10.96
C LEU A 152 12.04 -11.89 -10.31
N ASP A 153 12.91 -12.87 -10.09
CA ASP A 153 12.56 -14.05 -9.31
C ASP A 153 12.63 -13.73 -7.81
N VAL A 154 11.48 -13.85 -7.15
CA VAL A 154 11.30 -13.60 -5.71
C VAL A 154 10.89 -14.88 -4.96
N GLY A 155 11.05 -16.05 -5.58
CA GLY A 155 10.66 -17.34 -5.00
C GLY A 155 9.15 -17.63 -5.03
N LEU A 156 8.42 -16.97 -5.93
CA LEU A 156 7.02 -17.27 -6.24
C LEU A 156 6.92 -18.29 -7.38
N GLU A 157 5.69 -18.67 -7.74
CA GLU A 157 5.45 -19.63 -8.84
C GLU A 157 5.94 -19.11 -10.21
N GLU A 158 5.81 -17.81 -10.44
CA GLU A 158 6.31 -17.10 -11.63
C GLU A 158 7.08 -15.83 -11.22
N PRO A 159 8.05 -15.37 -12.02
CA PRO A 159 8.74 -14.10 -11.78
C PRO A 159 7.77 -12.92 -11.73
N ILE A 160 8.09 -11.92 -10.90
CA ILE A 160 7.38 -10.65 -10.91
C ILE A 160 8.00 -9.70 -11.92
N ARG A 161 7.22 -8.76 -12.43
CA ARG A 161 7.69 -7.70 -13.33
C ARG A 161 7.88 -6.43 -12.53
N VAL A 162 9.07 -5.86 -12.61
CA VAL A 162 9.47 -4.69 -11.82
C VAL A 162 10.12 -3.64 -12.71
N TYR A 163 10.19 -2.42 -12.20
CA TYR A 163 11.04 -1.37 -12.75
C TYR A 163 12.19 -1.08 -11.79
N SER A 164 13.37 -0.81 -12.37
CA SER A 164 14.60 -0.42 -11.66
C SER A 164 15.33 0.63 -12.48
N GLY A 165 16.10 1.51 -11.82
CA GLY A 165 16.77 2.62 -12.49
C GLY A 165 15.77 3.62 -13.06
N ASP A 166 15.98 4.04 -14.32
CA ASP A 166 15.17 5.06 -14.98
C ASP A 166 14.00 4.45 -15.75
N VAL A 167 12.81 5.04 -15.60
CA VAL A 167 11.59 4.64 -16.27
C VAL A 167 10.93 5.84 -16.91
N ASP A 168 10.83 5.80 -18.23
CA ASP A 168 10.18 6.84 -19.02
C ASP A 168 8.76 6.43 -19.40
N LEU A 169 7.81 7.33 -19.18
CA LEU A 169 6.42 7.19 -19.63
C LEU A 169 5.98 8.44 -20.37
N THR A 170 5.07 8.25 -21.33
CA THR A 170 4.45 9.37 -22.04
C THR A 170 2.94 9.19 -22.10
N THR A 171 2.21 10.31 -21.99
CA THR A 171 0.78 10.37 -22.32
C THR A 171 0.50 11.63 -23.12
N THR A 172 -0.46 11.53 -24.02
CA THR A 172 -1.06 12.69 -24.68
C THR A 172 -2.31 13.11 -23.90
N LEU A 173 -2.49 14.42 -23.69
CA LEU A 173 -3.70 14.97 -23.10
C LEU A 173 -4.79 15.09 -24.17
N GLU A 174 -5.91 14.39 -23.99
CA GLU A 174 -7.06 14.49 -24.91
C GLU A 174 -7.76 15.87 -24.80
N GLU A 175 -7.62 16.54 -23.66
CA GLU A 175 -8.23 17.83 -23.38
C GLU A 175 -7.14 18.87 -23.09
N ALA A 176 -7.18 20.01 -23.79
CA ALA A 176 -6.39 21.16 -23.42
C ALA A 176 -6.94 21.71 -22.09
N ALA A 177 -6.43 21.23 -20.96
CA ALA A 177 -6.70 21.82 -19.64
C ALA A 177 -5.90 23.13 -19.46
N SER A 178 -6.02 24.02 -20.45
CA SER A 178 -5.36 25.32 -20.49
C SER A 178 -5.77 26.16 -19.28
N GLY A 179 -4.81 26.87 -18.69
CA GLY A 179 -5.05 27.79 -17.57
C GLY A 179 -4.97 27.15 -16.18
N TYR A 180 -4.76 25.83 -16.09
CA TYR A 180 -4.47 25.16 -14.81
C TYR A 180 -3.02 24.69 -14.73
N LYS A 181 -2.45 24.77 -13.53
CA LYS A 181 -1.21 24.07 -13.21
C LYS A 181 -1.47 22.57 -13.26
N HIS A 182 -0.61 21.86 -13.99
CA HIS A 182 -0.68 20.42 -14.09
C HIS A 182 0.24 19.80 -13.03
N THR A 183 -0.24 18.77 -12.36
CA THR A 183 0.57 17.94 -11.47
C THR A 183 0.51 16.49 -11.92
N VAL A 184 1.62 15.78 -11.74
CA VAL A 184 1.67 14.33 -11.90
C VAL A 184 1.77 13.71 -10.51
N GLN A 185 0.98 12.67 -10.27
CA GLN A 185 1.09 11.82 -9.09
C GLN A 185 1.51 10.41 -9.53
N ALA A 186 2.41 9.81 -8.76
CA ALA A 186 2.79 8.41 -8.90
C ALA A 186 2.51 7.67 -7.59
N VAL A 187 1.67 6.63 -7.63
CA VAL A 187 1.52 5.68 -6.54
C VAL A 187 2.54 4.57 -6.76
N VAL A 188 3.43 4.37 -5.78
CA VAL A 188 4.51 3.39 -5.87
C VAL A 188 4.68 2.62 -4.57
N GLN A 189 5.19 1.39 -4.68
CA GLN A 189 5.69 0.62 -3.56
C GLN A 189 7.13 0.21 -3.85
N ALA A 190 8.09 0.76 -3.10
CA ALA A 190 9.50 0.44 -3.26
C ALA A 190 9.85 -0.80 -2.41
N CYS A 191 10.49 -1.77 -3.03
CA CYS A 191 11.06 -2.93 -2.38
C CYS A 191 12.56 -3.00 -2.69
N ASN A 192 13.38 -3.46 -1.74
CA ASN A 192 14.81 -3.64 -1.98
C ASN A 192 15.13 -5.08 -2.38
N ASP A 193 16.37 -5.32 -2.81
CA ASP A 193 16.84 -6.63 -3.30
C ASP A 193 16.83 -7.74 -2.23
N SER A 194 16.73 -7.39 -0.95
CA SER A 194 16.57 -8.36 0.15
C SER A 194 15.11 -8.76 0.37
N GLY A 195 14.17 -8.24 -0.42
CA GLY A 195 12.74 -8.51 -0.31
C GLY A 195 12.00 -7.64 0.72
N LEU A 196 12.63 -6.61 1.29
CA LEU A 196 11.94 -5.67 2.16
C LEU A 196 11.13 -4.69 1.31
N CYS A 197 9.81 -4.77 1.40
CA CYS A 197 8.90 -3.79 0.82
C CYS A 197 8.50 -2.73 1.84
N LEU A 198 8.59 -1.47 1.44
CA LEU A 198 8.13 -0.34 2.24
C LEU A 198 6.63 -0.12 2.06
N PRO A 199 5.98 0.63 2.97
CA PRO A 199 4.61 1.08 2.74
C PRO A 199 4.50 1.88 1.44
N PRO A 200 3.38 1.76 0.70
CA PRO A 200 3.14 2.55 -0.50
C PRO A 200 3.23 4.05 -0.25
N SER A 201 3.58 4.81 -1.28
CA SER A 201 3.63 6.26 -1.21
C SER A 201 3.08 6.88 -2.48
N THR A 202 2.44 8.04 -2.34
CA THR A 202 2.09 8.91 -3.46
C THR A 202 3.15 10.00 -3.55
N ILE A 203 3.85 10.06 -4.68
CA ILE A 203 4.85 11.07 -5.00
C ILE A 203 4.20 12.06 -5.96
N THR A 204 4.47 13.35 -5.79
CA THR A 204 3.83 14.40 -6.61
C THR A 204 4.86 15.37 -7.15
N THR A 205 4.75 15.71 -8.42
CA THR A 205 5.53 16.79 -9.04
C THR A 205 4.62 17.73 -9.82
N SER A 206 5.02 18.99 -9.94
CA SER A 206 4.34 19.96 -10.81
C SER A 206 5.02 19.97 -12.16
N ILE A 207 4.23 20.02 -13.24
CA ILE A 207 4.76 20.23 -14.58
C ILE A 207 5.13 21.71 -14.70
N PRO A 208 6.40 22.06 -14.99
CA PRO A 208 6.77 23.45 -15.20
C PRO A 208 6.06 24.00 -16.45
N ASP A 209 5.56 25.22 -16.37
CA ASP A 209 5.01 25.92 -17.54
C ASP A 209 6.16 26.16 -18.53
N THR A 210 6.22 25.39 -19.62
CA THR A 210 7.08 25.72 -20.74
C THR A 210 6.49 26.96 -21.41
N MET A 211 6.92 28.13 -20.95
CA MET A 211 6.70 29.38 -21.67
C MET A 211 7.22 29.18 -23.09
N ASP A 212 6.28 29.26 -24.02
CA ASP A 212 6.42 29.22 -25.46
C ASP A 212 7.77 29.73 -25.97
N SER A 213 8.57 28.83 -26.56
CA SER A 213 9.82 29.15 -27.26
C SER A 213 9.59 29.96 -28.56
N SER A 214 8.38 30.48 -28.80
CA SER A 214 8.02 31.26 -29.98
C SER A 214 7.63 32.72 -29.69
N LEU A 215 8.40 33.41 -28.83
CA LEU A 215 8.44 34.88 -28.89
C LEU A 215 9.59 35.35 -29.82
N PRO A 216 9.31 36.34 -30.71
CA PRO A 216 10.08 36.65 -31.92
C PRO A 216 11.45 37.31 -31.70
#